data_AF-U7Q7B3-F1
#
_entry.id   AF-U7Q7B3-F1
#
_cell.length_a   1.000
_cell.length_b   1.000
_cell.length_c   1.000
_cell.angle_alpha   90.00
_cell.angle_beta   90.00
_cell.angle_gamma   90.00
#
_symmetry.space_group_name_H-M   'P 1'
#
loop_
_entity.id
_entity.type
_entity.pdbx_description
1 polymer ?
#
loop_
_entity_poly.entity_id
_entity_poly.type
_entity_poly.pdbx_seq_one_letter_code
_entity_poly.pdbx_strand_id
1 'polypeptide(L)'
;SQGTFDVQLDTNTANTFNGELSFTTNDTDENPFNFAVSGVVSPNPVPEISVIQNTTNIADNTGTFDFGTSTVGSVVSKTFTIENNGTADLTLSNLQLPTGLTLAGTFPTVIAAGSQGTFEVQLDTNTANTFNGELSFTTNDTDENPFNFAVSGVVSPNPVPTPEPTPTPEPTPTPEPTPTPEPVPTPEPQPTPEPTPVPTPEPQPEPQPEPTPEPVPTPEPTPEPTPEPQPVPTPEPQPEPVPTPEPTPDNINIDWECRTIPEITPNPNSIVETINTSDTEPTLGTVENDEILGNSNNNTLFGMGGDDNIYSQDSDDLIFGNEGNDHIDTGLGNDSIYGGKNNDAVWGKEGNDMIWGNLDSDSLMGSSGNDSIYGGQEDDYI
;
A
#
# COMPACT_ATOMS: atom_id res chain seq x y z
N SER A 1 22.82 4.40 64.49
CA SER A 1 22.06 5.22 63.53
C SER A 1 21.79 4.38 62.30
N GLN A 2 20.72 4.67 61.56
CA GLN A 2 20.44 4.03 60.27
C GLN A 2 20.59 5.08 59.17
N GLY A 3 21.11 4.66 58.01
CA GLY A 3 21.11 5.44 56.77
C GLY A 3 20.22 4.76 55.74
N THR A 4 19.60 5.54 54.88
CA THR A 4 18.76 5.07 53.76
C THR A 4 19.24 5.73 52.48
N PHE A 5 19.08 5.03 51.37
CA PHE A 5 19.28 5.55 50.02
C PHE A 5 18.20 4.99 49.11
N ASP A 6 17.92 5.72 48.04
CA ASP A 6 16.96 5.32 47.02
C ASP A 6 17.72 4.89 45.77
N VAL A 7 17.20 3.87 45.08
CA VAL A 7 17.67 3.42 43.78
C VAL A 7 16.51 3.59 42.81
N GLN A 8 16.72 4.32 41.73
CA GLN A 8 15.73 4.53 40.70
C GLN A 8 16.09 3.69 39.48
N LEU A 9 15.10 2.95 38.97
CA LEU A 9 15.20 2.26 37.69
C LEU A 9 15.07 3.30 36.56
N ASP A 10 15.95 3.25 35.57
CA ASP A 10 15.76 4.02 34.34
C ASP A 10 14.60 3.39 33.55
N THR A 11 13.57 4.18 33.27
CA THR A 11 12.37 3.74 32.56
C THR A 11 12.28 4.31 31.14
N ASN A 12 13.38 4.85 30.61
CA ASN A 12 13.40 5.40 29.25
C ASN A 12 13.37 4.31 28.17
N THR A 13 13.85 3.11 28.50
CA THR A 13 13.90 1.97 27.56
C THR A 13 13.24 0.76 28.18
N ALA A 14 12.36 0.10 27.41
CA ALA A 14 11.77 -1.17 27.82
C ALA A 14 12.85 -2.25 27.83
N ASN A 15 13.16 -2.80 29.00
CA ASN A 15 14.16 -3.85 29.15
C ASN A 15 14.02 -4.57 30.49
N THR A 16 14.66 -5.74 30.59
CA THR A 16 14.96 -6.38 31.86
C THR A 16 16.35 -5.98 32.32
N PHE A 17 16.41 -5.21 33.40
CA PHE A 17 17.65 -4.77 34.02
C PHE A 17 18.05 -5.73 35.13
N ASN A 18 19.23 -6.34 35.00
CA ASN A 18 19.85 -7.14 36.05
C ASN A 18 21.23 -6.57 36.35
N GLY A 19 21.57 -6.44 37.63
CA GLY A 19 22.87 -5.91 38.01
C GLY A 19 23.21 -6.15 39.46
N GLU A 20 24.41 -5.73 39.84
CA GLU A 20 24.90 -5.77 41.21
C GLU A 20 25.14 -4.33 41.68
N LEU A 21 24.46 -3.93 42.75
CA LEU A 21 24.77 -2.68 43.42
C LEU A 21 25.88 -2.96 44.42
N SER A 22 26.96 -2.20 44.34
CA SER A 22 28.17 -2.40 45.15
C SER A 22 28.70 -1.07 45.69
N PHE A 23 29.08 -1.04 46.96
CA PHE A 23 29.73 0.12 47.57
C PHE A 23 30.79 -0.32 48.58
N THR A 24 31.81 0.52 48.76
CA THR A 24 32.89 0.23 49.70
C THR A 24 32.46 0.56 51.12
N THR A 25 32.89 -0.27 52.06
CA THR A 25 32.66 -0.08 53.49
C THR A 25 34.00 -0.10 54.23
N ASN A 26 34.01 0.38 55.48
CA ASN A 26 35.15 0.21 56.37
C ASN A 26 35.02 -1.07 57.23
N ASP A 27 34.07 -1.95 56.88
CA ASP A 27 33.93 -3.26 57.50
C ASP A 27 34.79 -4.28 56.75
N THR A 28 35.67 -4.97 57.46
CA THR A 28 36.79 -5.70 56.83
C THR A 28 36.36 -7.00 56.13
N ASP A 29 35.22 -7.57 56.50
CA ASP A 29 34.64 -8.78 55.91
C ASP A 29 33.40 -8.52 55.05
N GLU A 30 32.93 -7.26 54.97
CA GLU A 30 31.80 -6.82 54.14
C GLU A 30 32.19 -5.62 53.25
N ASN A 31 33.37 -5.70 52.62
CA ASN A 31 33.89 -4.68 51.71
C ASN A 31 34.50 -5.29 50.43
N PRO A 32 33.93 -5.01 49.24
CA PRO A 32 32.72 -4.21 49.04
C PRO A 32 31.47 -4.93 49.53
N PHE A 33 30.47 -4.17 49.96
CA PHE A 33 29.14 -4.72 50.19
C PHE A 33 28.40 -4.71 48.86
N ASN A 34 27.96 -5.89 48.41
CA ASN A 34 27.26 -6.05 47.16
C ASN A 34 25.96 -6.84 47.30
N PHE A 35 24.98 -6.51 46.47
CA PHE A 35 23.73 -7.25 46.38
C PHE A 35 23.12 -7.11 44.99
N ALA A 36 22.44 -8.17 44.55
CA ALA A 36 21.76 -8.17 43.26
C ALA A 36 20.53 -7.26 43.29
N VAL A 37 20.32 -6.55 42.18
CA VAL A 37 19.12 -5.77 41.89
C VAL A 37 18.58 -6.18 40.53
N SER A 38 17.26 -6.22 40.42
CA SER A 38 16.57 -6.53 39.16
C SER A 38 15.33 -5.67 39.00
N GLY A 39 15.04 -5.25 37.78
CA GLY A 39 13.84 -4.50 37.42
C GLY A 39 13.42 -4.81 35.99
N VAL A 40 12.13 -4.64 35.68
CA VAL A 40 11.61 -4.80 34.32
C VAL A 40 10.86 -3.53 33.97
N VAL A 41 11.16 -2.97 32.80
CA VAL A 41 10.42 -1.89 32.16
C VAL A 41 9.73 -2.52 30.95
N SER A 42 8.40 -2.57 30.97
CA SER A 42 7.62 -3.07 29.83
C SER A 42 7.47 -1.98 28.77
N PRO A 43 7.38 -2.33 27.48
CA PRO A 43 7.06 -1.36 26.43
C PRO A 43 5.71 -0.70 26.71
N ASN A 44 5.57 0.55 26.28
CA ASN A 44 4.29 1.24 26.37
C ASN A 44 3.28 0.51 25.47
N PRO A 45 2.11 0.12 25.98
CA PRO A 45 1.17 -0.63 25.17
C PRO A 45 0.63 0.26 24.05
N VAL A 46 0.68 -0.24 22.82
CA VAL A 46 0.19 0.42 21.60
C VAL A 46 -0.91 -0.44 20.95
N PRO A 47 -2.00 0.15 20.43
CA PRO A 47 -2.92 -0.57 19.55
C PRO A 47 -2.22 -0.83 18.19
N GLU A 48 -2.64 -1.87 17.48
CA GLU A 48 -2.20 -2.17 16.11
C GLU A 48 -3.41 -2.78 15.37
N ILE A 49 -3.89 -2.18 14.29
CA ILE A 49 -5.10 -2.62 13.57
C ILE A 49 -4.75 -3.47 12.34
N SER A 50 -5.59 -4.43 12.01
CA SER A 50 -5.59 -5.06 10.70
C SER A 50 -7.02 -5.33 10.25
N VAL A 51 -7.34 -5.08 8.98
CA VAL A 51 -8.69 -5.29 8.44
C VAL A 51 -8.66 -6.41 7.41
N ILE A 52 -9.38 -7.49 7.70
CA ILE A 52 -9.36 -8.70 6.91
C ILE A 52 -10.75 -8.94 6.31
N GLN A 53 -10.78 -9.33 5.04
CA GLN A 53 -11.96 -9.90 4.41
C GLN A 53 -11.66 -11.32 3.95
N ASN A 54 -12.45 -12.27 4.45
CA ASN A 54 -12.18 -13.72 4.35
C ASN A 54 -10.81 -14.10 4.93
N THR A 55 -9.76 -14.11 4.10
CA THR A 55 -8.38 -14.44 4.47
C THR A 55 -7.37 -13.43 3.93
N THR A 56 -7.84 -12.34 3.32
CA THR A 56 -7.00 -11.33 2.68
C THR A 56 -6.99 -10.07 3.53
N ASN A 57 -5.79 -9.62 3.91
CA ASN A 57 -5.61 -8.33 4.56
C ASN A 57 -5.89 -7.21 3.55
N ILE A 58 -6.62 -6.18 3.99
CA ILE A 58 -6.92 -4.99 3.23
C ILE A 58 -6.01 -3.89 3.78
N ALA A 59 -5.05 -3.43 2.98
CA ALA A 59 -4.12 -2.39 3.41
C ALA A 59 -4.81 -1.03 3.61
N ASP A 60 -4.38 -0.26 4.61
CA ASP A 60 -4.81 1.13 4.77
C ASP A 60 -4.36 2.00 3.58
N ASN A 61 -5.20 2.98 3.22
CA ASN A 61 -5.09 3.94 2.11
C ASN A 61 -5.03 3.36 0.68
N THR A 62 -4.51 2.15 0.52
CA THR A 62 -4.18 1.54 -0.78
C THR A 62 -4.99 0.29 -1.07
N GLY A 63 -5.61 -0.31 -0.04
CA GLY A 63 -6.45 -1.47 -0.17
C GLY A 63 -7.65 -1.24 -1.09
N THR A 64 -8.05 -2.30 -1.78
CA THR A 64 -9.27 -2.30 -2.59
C THR A 64 -10.11 -3.53 -2.28
N PHE A 65 -11.44 -3.36 -2.29
CA PHE A 65 -12.36 -4.48 -2.14
C PHE A 65 -13.54 -4.39 -3.12
N ASP A 66 -13.70 -5.41 -3.94
CA ASP A 66 -14.81 -5.50 -4.90
C ASP A 66 -15.93 -6.40 -4.37
N PHE A 67 -17.14 -5.85 -4.24
CA PHE A 67 -18.35 -6.60 -3.93
C PHE A 67 -18.82 -7.49 -5.09
N GLY A 68 -18.24 -7.30 -6.28
CA GLY A 68 -18.50 -8.04 -7.50
C GLY A 68 -19.75 -7.56 -8.22
N THR A 69 -20.32 -8.45 -9.02
CA THR A 69 -21.55 -8.21 -9.77
C THR A 69 -22.73 -8.89 -9.11
N SER A 70 -23.86 -8.19 -9.01
CA SER A 70 -25.13 -8.69 -8.49
C SER A 70 -26.29 -8.23 -9.35
N THR A 71 -27.49 -8.76 -9.14
CA THR A 71 -28.73 -8.31 -9.80
C THR A 71 -29.64 -7.54 -8.85
N VAL A 72 -30.45 -6.63 -9.39
CA VAL A 72 -31.43 -5.86 -8.61
C VAL A 72 -32.31 -6.77 -7.76
N GLY A 73 -32.37 -6.47 -6.45
CA GLY A 73 -33.15 -7.22 -5.46
C GLY A 73 -32.43 -8.40 -4.78
N SER A 74 -31.17 -8.69 -5.16
CA SER A 74 -30.35 -9.70 -4.48
C SER A 74 -29.77 -9.16 -3.16
N VAL A 75 -29.65 -10.01 -2.13
CA VAL A 75 -28.96 -9.63 -0.89
C VAL A 75 -27.49 -9.98 -1.01
N VAL A 76 -26.62 -8.96 -0.95
CA VAL A 76 -25.16 -9.14 -0.95
C VAL A 76 -24.60 -8.46 0.28
N SER A 77 -24.03 -9.27 1.17
CA SER A 77 -23.37 -8.81 2.38
C SER A 77 -21.96 -9.38 2.47
N LYS A 78 -21.05 -8.60 3.07
CA LYS A 78 -19.67 -8.99 3.33
C LYS A 78 -19.33 -8.67 4.77
N THR A 79 -18.78 -9.66 5.47
CA THR A 79 -18.23 -9.49 6.81
C THR A 79 -16.76 -9.11 6.70
N PHE A 80 -16.39 -8.04 7.39
CA PHE A 80 -15.02 -7.62 7.59
C PHE A 80 -14.65 -7.91 9.05
N THR A 81 -13.46 -8.44 9.24
CA THR A 81 -12.85 -8.67 10.54
C THR A 81 -11.86 -7.55 10.81
N ILE A 82 -11.90 -6.98 11.99
CA ILE A 82 -10.89 -6.07 12.50
C ILE A 82 -10.14 -6.81 13.59
N GLU A 83 -8.84 -7.00 13.43
CA GLU A 83 -7.96 -7.59 14.41
C GLU A 83 -7.19 -6.48 15.12
N ASN A 84 -7.03 -6.61 16.43
CA ASN A 84 -6.13 -5.78 17.22
C ASN A 84 -4.90 -6.63 17.55
N ASN A 85 -3.85 -6.47 16.75
CA ASN A 85 -2.58 -7.18 16.92
C ASN A 85 -1.68 -6.51 17.97
N GLY A 86 -2.13 -5.37 18.50
CA GLY A 86 -1.40 -4.57 19.46
C GLY A 86 -1.51 -5.07 20.88
N THR A 87 -0.90 -4.32 21.78
CA THR A 87 -0.82 -4.57 23.22
C THR A 87 -1.72 -3.65 24.04
N ALA A 88 -2.36 -2.64 23.43
CA ALA A 88 -3.40 -1.81 24.04
C ALA A 88 -4.79 -2.06 23.44
N ASP A 89 -5.84 -1.53 24.08
CA ASP A 89 -7.19 -1.52 23.50
C ASP A 89 -7.25 -0.64 22.24
N LEU A 90 -7.75 -1.21 21.14
CA LEU A 90 -8.04 -0.52 19.89
C LEU A 90 -9.45 0.08 19.96
N THR A 91 -9.55 1.41 19.85
CA THR A 91 -10.82 2.14 19.88
C THR A 91 -11.20 2.62 18.49
N LEU A 92 -12.46 2.44 18.11
CA LEU A 92 -12.96 2.67 16.76
C LEU A 92 -14.19 3.58 16.76
N SER A 93 -14.30 4.47 15.78
CA SER A 93 -15.45 5.37 15.65
C SER A 93 -15.66 5.90 14.23
N ASN A 94 -16.73 6.67 14.02
CA ASN A 94 -16.99 7.44 12.80
C ASN A 94 -17.03 6.66 11.47
N LEU A 95 -17.48 5.40 11.46
CA LEU A 95 -17.63 4.62 10.22
C LEU A 95 -18.39 5.40 9.14
N GLN A 96 -17.72 5.64 8.01
CA GLN A 96 -18.25 6.22 6.79
C GLN A 96 -18.32 5.14 5.71
N LEU A 97 -19.45 5.08 5.03
CA LEU A 97 -19.68 4.20 3.89
C LEU A 97 -20.02 5.03 2.66
N PRO A 98 -19.54 4.66 1.46
CA PRO A 98 -19.89 5.35 0.24
C PRO A 98 -21.34 5.02 -0.16
N THR A 99 -21.89 5.84 -1.07
CA THR A 99 -23.25 5.62 -1.58
C THR A 99 -23.37 4.25 -2.24
N GLY A 100 -24.42 3.52 -1.91
CA GLY A 100 -24.64 2.15 -2.38
C GLY A 100 -24.23 1.08 -1.37
N LEU A 101 -23.59 1.44 -0.26
CA LEU A 101 -23.30 0.53 0.85
C LEU A 101 -24.03 0.98 2.12
N THR A 102 -24.41 0.01 2.95
CA THR A 102 -25.03 0.24 4.26
C THR A 102 -24.42 -0.70 5.30
N LEU A 103 -24.34 -0.25 6.55
CA LEU A 103 -23.91 -1.10 7.65
C LEU A 103 -25.05 -2.06 7.99
N ALA A 104 -24.78 -3.36 7.93
CA ALA A 104 -25.62 -4.40 8.48
C ALA A 104 -25.13 -4.73 9.90
N GLY A 105 -25.99 -4.54 10.90
CA GLY A 105 -25.65 -4.81 12.30
C GLY A 105 -24.93 -3.64 12.98
N THR A 106 -23.86 -3.93 13.72
CA THR A 106 -23.15 -2.97 14.57
C THR A 106 -21.69 -2.87 14.21
N PHE A 107 -21.13 -1.67 14.34
CA PHE A 107 -19.70 -1.43 14.23
C PHE A 107 -19.05 -1.54 15.63
N PRO A 108 -17.98 -2.34 15.81
CA PRO A 108 -17.28 -2.42 17.08
C PRO A 108 -16.68 -1.05 17.44
N THR A 109 -16.65 -0.70 18.73
CA THR A 109 -16.10 0.58 19.21
C THR A 109 -14.84 0.42 20.04
N VAL A 110 -14.61 -0.78 20.60
CA VAL A 110 -13.39 -1.16 21.32
C VAL A 110 -13.11 -2.63 21.05
N ILE A 111 -11.87 -2.97 20.74
CA ILE A 111 -11.36 -4.33 20.57
C ILE A 111 -10.15 -4.47 21.49
N ALA A 112 -10.21 -5.42 22.43
CA ALA A 112 -9.11 -5.66 23.36
C ALA A 112 -7.84 -6.13 22.64
N ALA A 113 -6.67 -5.88 23.23
CA ALA A 113 -5.38 -6.39 22.73
C ALA A 113 -5.43 -7.90 22.41
N GLY A 114 -4.92 -8.29 21.24
CA GLY A 114 -4.91 -9.67 20.75
C GLY A 114 -6.29 -10.27 20.45
N SER A 115 -7.33 -9.44 20.33
CA SER A 115 -8.71 -9.87 20.02
C SER A 115 -9.16 -9.35 18.66
N GLN A 116 -10.31 -9.85 18.19
CA GLN A 116 -10.91 -9.41 16.94
C GLN A 116 -12.38 -8.99 17.12
N GLY A 117 -12.83 -8.07 16.28
CA GLY A 117 -14.22 -7.69 16.09
C GLY A 117 -14.63 -7.89 14.63
N THR A 118 -15.93 -7.87 14.36
CA THR A 118 -16.44 -7.96 12.99
C THR A 118 -17.55 -6.96 12.76
N PHE A 119 -17.69 -6.48 11.53
CA PHE A 119 -18.85 -5.72 11.07
C PHE A 119 -19.26 -6.21 9.68
N GLU A 120 -20.55 -6.10 9.36
CA GLU A 120 -21.10 -6.55 8.09
C GLU A 120 -21.51 -5.34 7.24
N VAL A 121 -21.07 -5.30 6.00
CA VAL A 121 -21.46 -4.26 5.05
C VAL A 121 -22.34 -4.89 3.98
N GLN A 122 -23.49 -4.29 3.74
CA GLN A 122 -24.47 -4.73 2.76
C GLN A 122 -24.49 -3.78 1.56
N LEU A 123 -24.45 -4.36 0.36
CA LEU A 123 -24.68 -3.67 -0.90
C LEU A 123 -26.17 -3.38 -1.10
N ASP A 124 -26.50 -2.12 -1.37
CA ASP A 124 -27.84 -1.67 -1.68
C ASP A 124 -28.19 -1.99 -3.14
N THR A 125 -28.93 -3.07 -3.35
CA THR A 125 -29.31 -3.59 -4.69
C THR A 125 -30.68 -3.11 -5.16
N ASN A 126 -31.24 -2.06 -4.54
CA ASN A 126 -32.56 -1.53 -4.89
C ASN A 126 -32.61 -0.96 -6.32
N THR A 127 -31.49 -0.43 -6.82
CA THR A 127 -31.39 0.15 -8.16
C THR A 127 -30.14 -0.39 -8.87
N ALA A 128 -30.25 -0.64 -10.17
CA ALA A 128 -29.10 -1.00 -10.98
C ALA A 128 -28.12 0.17 -11.04
N ASN A 129 -26.87 -0.06 -10.66
CA ASN A 129 -25.83 0.96 -10.59
C ASN A 129 -24.44 0.34 -10.52
N THR A 130 -23.42 1.07 -10.94
CA THR A 130 -22.02 0.80 -10.59
C THR A 130 -21.60 1.81 -9.54
N PHE A 131 -21.03 1.36 -8.44
CA PHE A 131 -20.51 2.25 -7.40
C PHE A 131 -19.00 2.07 -7.24
N ASN A 132 -18.35 3.16 -6.88
CA ASN A 132 -16.96 3.23 -6.44
C ASN A 132 -16.89 4.32 -5.37
N GLY A 133 -16.14 4.09 -4.32
CA GLY A 133 -15.94 5.05 -3.24
C GLY A 133 -15.00 4.51 -2.18
N GLU A 134 -14.93 5.21 -1.06
CA GLU A 134 -14.04 4.88 0.05
C GLU A 134 -14.87 4.50 1.28
N LEU A 135 -14.49 3.40 1.93
CA LEU A 135 -14.93 3.06 3.27
C LEU A 135 -13.86 3.57 4.24
N SER A 136 -14.24 4.29 5.29
CA SER A 136 -13.29 4.78 6.28
C SER A 136 -13.85 4.81 7.71
N PHE A 137 -12.97 4.75 8.71
CA PHE A 137 -13.32 4.93 10.12
C PHE A 137 -12.12 5.43 10.92
N THR A 138 -12.37 6.06 12.07
CA THR A 138 -11.33 6.57 12.98
C THR A 138 -10.87 5.45 13.91
N THR A 139 -9.57 5.37 14.14
CA THR A 139 -8.92 4.45 15.10
C THR A 139 -7.96 5.23 16.02
N ASN A 140 -7.56 4.66 17.15
CA ASN A 140 -6.49 5.20 18.00
C ASN A 140 -5.11 4.60 17.68
N ASP A 141 -5.04 3.80 16.63
CA ASP A 141 -3.78 3.46 15.99
C ASP A 141 -3.17 4.68 15.33
N THR A 142 -1.89 4.93 15.57
CA THR A 142 -1.30 6.25 15.29
C THR A 142 -0.94 6.46 13.83
N ASP A 143 -0.54 5.41 13.13
CA ASP A 143 -0.14 5.41 11.73
C ASP A 143 -1.26 4.96 10.79
N GLU A 144 -2.27 4.24 11.29
CA GLU A 144 -3.42 3.78 10.50
C GLU A 144 -4.73 4.54 10.82
N ASN A 145 -4.65 5.85 11.13
CA ASN A 145 -5.82 6.68 11.46
C ASN A 145 -5.99 7.93 10.58
N PRO A 146 -7.10 8.06 9.83
CA PRO A 146 -8.21 7.11 9.73
C PRO A 146 -7.85 5.89 8.89
N PHE A 147 -8.37 4.72 9.29
CA PHE A 147 -8.27 3.52 8.45
C PHE A 147 -9.26 3.65 7.29
N ASN A 148 -8.78 3.55 6.06
CA ASN A 148 -9.59 3.72 4.87
C ASN A 148 -9.13 2.84 3.69
N PHE A 149 -10.08 2.44 2.84
CA PHE A 149 -9.79 1.69 1.63
C PHE A 149 -10.88 1.86 0.57
N ALA A 150 -10.51 1.66 -0.69
CA ALA A 150 -11.44 1.79 -1.81
C ALA A 150 -12.35 0.56 -1.93
N VAL A 151 -13.62 0.79 -2.24
CA VAL A 151 -14.62 -0.25 -2.44
C VAL A 151 -15.39 -0.03 -3.74
N SER A 152 -15.70 -1.11 -4.44
CA SER A 152 -16.44 -1.06 -5.69
C SER A 152 -17.45 -2.21 -5.84
N GLY A 153 -18.32 -2.10 -6.84
CA GLY A 153 -19.23 -3.17 -7.21
C GLY A 153 -20.27 -2.74 -8.25
N VAL A 154 -21.00 -3.73 -8.77
CA VAL A 154 -21.97 -3.54 -9.86
C VAL A 154 -23.29 -4.23 -9.54
N VAL A 155 -24.39 -3.51 -9.64
CA VAL A 155 -25.76 -4.03 -9.59
C VAL A 155 -26.35 -3.93 -11.00
N SER A 156 -26.56 -5.08 -11.63
CA SER A 156 -27.15 -5.23 -12.95
C SER A 156 -28.68 -5.28 -12.89
N PRO A 157 -29.40 -4.76 -13.88
CA PRO A 157 -30.85 -4.91 -13.96
C PRO A 157 -31.23 -6.38 -14.12
N ASN A 158 -32.44 -6.75 -13.67
CA ASN A 158 -32.97 -8.09 -13.94
C ASN A 158 -33.08 -8.32 -15.45
N PRO A 159 -32.75 -9.53 -15.94
CA PRO A 159 -32.86 -9.84 -17.35
C PRO A 159 -34.31 -9.63 -17.81
N VAL A 160 -34.47 -8.91 -18.92
CA VAL A 160 -35.78 -8.75 -19.55
C VAL A 160 -36.25 -10.13 -20.00
N PRO A 161 -37.45 -10.58 -19.60
CA PRO A 161 -37.97 -11.87 -20.06
C PRO A 161 -38.00 -11.86 -21.59
N THR A 162 -37.37 -12.87 -22.19
CA THR A 162 -37.38 -13.04 -23.64
C THR A 162 -38.84 -13.22 -24.07
N PRO A 163 -39.33 -12.49 -25.10
CA PRO A 163 -40.67 -12.71 -25.60
C PRO A 163 -40.79 -14.19 -26.02
N GLU A 164 -41.84 -14.84 -25.53
CA GLU A 164 -42.16 -16.23 -25.87
C GLU A 164 -42.20 -16.36 -27.40
N PRO A 165 -41.59 -17.41 -27.99
CA PRO A 165 -41.55 -17.55 -29.43
C PRO A 165 -42.98 -17.52 -29.97
N THR A 166 -43.24 -16.60 -30.90
CA THR A 166 -44.52 -16.55 -31.62
C THR A 166 -44.79 -17.94 -32.19
N PRO A 167 -45.96 -18.55 -31.92
CA PRO A 167 -46.26 -19.89 -32.44
C PRO A 167 -46.04 -19.90 -33.95
N THR A 168 -45.22 -20.83 -34.42
CA THR A 168 -44.95 -20.99 -35.85
C THR A 168 -46.29 -21.24 -36.55
N PRO A 169 -46.66 -20.46 -37.58
CA PRO A 169 -47.88 -20.74 -38.33
C PRO A 169 -47.79 -22.15 -38.92
N GLU A 170 -48.83 -22.93 -38.67
CA GLU A 170 -49.00 -24.29 -39.20
C GLU A 170 -48.82 -24.28 -40.73
N PRO A 171 -48.08 -25.25 -41.32
CA PRO A 171 -47.80 -25.23 -42.75
C PRO A 171 -49.09 -25.25 -43.56
N THR A 172 -49.28 -24.23 -44.40
CA THR A 172 -50.38 -24.16 -45.36
C THR A 172 -50.33 -25.40 -46.26
N PRO A 173 -51.44 -26.13 -46.46
CA PRO A 173 -51.44 -27.33 -47.29
C PRO A 173 -51.00 -26.99 -48.73
N THR A 174 -50.08 -27.81 -49.25
CA THR A 174 -49.56 -27.70 -50.62
C THR A 174 -50.70 -27.87 -51.63
N PRO A 175 -50.91 -26.95 -52.59
CA PRO A 175 -51.93 -27.14 -53.63
C PRO A 175 -51.53 -28.27 -54.57
N GLU A 176 -52.49 -29.14 -54.90
CA GLU A 176 -52.35 -30.22 -55.89
C GLU A 176 -51.96 -29.69 -57.29
N PRO A 177 -51.19 -30.45 -58.08
CA PRO A 177 -50.79 -30.04 -59.42
C PRO A 177 -51.97 -30.01 -60.41
N THR A 178 -52.22 -28.84 -60.99
CA THR A 178 -53.17 -28.62 -62.09
C THR A 178 -52.63 -29.19 -63.41
N PRO A 179 -53.45 -29.85 -64.26
CA PRO A 179 -52.99 -30.44 -65.51
C PRO A 179 -52.61 -29.40 -66.58
N THR A 180 -51.57 -29.76 -67.34
CA THR A 180 -50.94 -29.03 -68.45
C THR A 180 -51.91 -28.77 -69.62
N PRO A 181 -52.05 -27.52 -70.13
CA PRO A 181 -52.75 -27.26 -71.39
C PRO A 181 -51.81 -27.30 -72.61
N GLU A 182 -52.36 -27.79 -73.72
CA GLU A 182 -51.76 -27.89 -75.06
C GLU A 182 -51.41 -26.53 -75.72
N PRO A 183 -50.51 -26.49 -76.71
CA PRO A 183 -49.99 -25.23 -77.28
C PRO A 183 -50.94 -24.60 -78.30
N VAL A 184 -51.09 -23.28 -78.25
CA VAL A 184 -51.88 -22.43 -79.17
C VAL A 184 -50.99 -21.26 -79.65
N PRO A 185 -51.11 -20.78 -80.90
CA PRO A 185 -49.97 -20.25 -81.65
C PRO A 185 -49.67 -18.77 -81.41
N THR A 186 -48.45 -18.42 -81.80
CA THR A 186 -47.78 -17.12 -81.78
C THR A 186 -48.56 -15.99 -82.47
N PRO A 187 -48.74 -14.83 -81.80
CA PRO A 187 -49.00 -13.56 -82.46
C PRO A 187 -47.72 -12.72 -82.66
N GLU A 188 -47.78 -11.90 -83.70
CA GLU A 188 -46.78 -11.00 -84.30
C GLU A 188 -46.21 -9.89 -83.37
N PRO A 189 -45.06 -9.28 -83.72
CA PRO A 189 -44.36 -8.34 -82.84
C PRO A 189 -45.03 -6.95 -82.82
N GLN A 190 -45.36 -6.47 -81.61
CA GLN A 190 -45.74 -5.07 -81.36
C GLN A 190 -44.51 -4.22 -80.95
N PRO A 191 -44.50 -2.92 -81.27
CA PRO A 191 -43.32 -2.06 -81.17
C PRO A 191 -42.98 -1.69 -79.72
N THR A 192 -41.68 -1.59 -79.46
CA THR A 192 -41.04 -1.04 -78.26
C THR A 192 -41.56 0.36 -77.91
N PRO A 193 -42.04 0.61 -76.68
CA PRO A 193 -42.23 1.97 -76.18
C PRO A 193 -40.89 2.59 -75.78
N GLU A 194 -40.75 3.88 -76.10
CA GLU A 194 -39.59 4.74 -75.79
C GLU A 194 -39.28 4.82 -74.28
N PRO A 195 -38.01 5.07 -73.91
CA PRO A 195 -37.61 5.24 -72.52
C PRO A 195 -38.24 6.49 -71.90
N THR A 196 -38.91 6.31 -70.77
CA THR A 196 -39.43 7.38 -69.91
C THR A 196 -38.28 8.15 -69.28
N PRO A 197 -38.33 9.51 -69.21
CA PRO A 197 -37.23 10.29 -68.67
C PRO A 197 -37.05 10.07 -67.17
N VAL A 198 -35.78 9.97 -66.77
CA VAL A 198 -35.31 9.99 -65.38
C VAL A 198 -35.79 11.29 -64.70
N PRO A 199 -36.35 11.25 -63.48
CA PRO A 199 -36.69 12.46 -62.76
C PRO A 199 -35.41 13.21 -62.37
N THR A 200 -35.36 14.49 -62.74
CA THR A 200 -34.38 15.47 -62.29
C THR A 200 -34.40 15.58 -60.76
N PRO A 201 -33.25 15.65 -60.06
CA PRO A 201 -33.24 15.97 -58.63
C PRO A 201 -33.86 17.36 -58.41
N GLU A 202 -34.75 17.47 -57.44
CA GLU A 202 -35.22 18.76 -56.92
C GLU A 202 -34.02 19.58 -56.43
N PRO A 203 -34.01 20.92 -56.61
CA PRO A 203 -32.97 21.75 -56.04
C PRO A 203 -33.07 21.72 -54.51
N GLN A 204 -31.98 21.27 -53.88
CA GLN A 204 -31.75 21.40 -52.45
C GLN A 204 -31.89 22.89 -52.06
N PRO A 205 -32.60 23.22 -50.96
CA PRO A 205 -32.69 24.61 -50.51
C PRO A 205 -31.29 25.14 -50.18
N GLU A 206 -31.02 26.37 -50.63
CA GLU A 206 -29.80 27.11 -50.29
C GLU A 206 -29.62 27.17 -48.76
N PRO A 207 -28.39 27.02 -48.24
CA PRO A 207 -28.15 27.23 -46.82
C PRO A 207 -28.49 28.69 -46.48
N GLN A 208 -29.43 28.83 -45.54
CA GLN A 208 -29.77 30.10 -44.90
C GLN A 208 -28.48 30.70 -44.30
N PRO A 209 -28.21 32.02 -44.47
CA PRO A 209 -27.04 32.63 -43.86
C PRO A 209 -27.11 32.47 -42.34
N GLU A 210 -26.00 32.01 -41.75
CA GLU A 210 -25.82 31.95 -40.31
C GLU A 210 -26.12 33.33 -39.69
N PRO A 211 -26.76 33.37 -38.51
CA PRO A 211 -26.93 34.64 -37.80
C PRO A 211 -25.55 35.21 -37.48
N THR A 212 -25.34 36.44 -37.91
CA THR A 212 -24.19 37.26 -37.52
C THR A 212 -24.07 37.24 -36.00
N PRO A 213 -22.90 36.90 -35.42
CA PRO A 213 -22.73 36.96 -33.97
C PRO A 213 -22.96 38.40 -33.50
N GLU A 214 -23.83 38.56 -32.50
CA GLU A 214 -24.01 39.82 -31.79
C GLU A 214 -22.65 40.32 -31.27
N PRO A 215 -22.40 41.64 -31.28
CA PRO A 215 -21.16 42.18 -30.75
C PRO A 215 -21.04 41.83 -29.26
N VAL A 216 -20.01 41.06 -28.95
CA VAL A 216 -19.58 40.77 -27.58
C VAL A 216 -19.37 42.11 -26.87
N PRO A 217 -19.95 42.34 -25.68
CA PRO A 217 -19.71 43.56 -24.92
C PRO A 217 -18.21 43.67 -24.61
N THR A 218 -17.63 44.82 -24.96
CA THR A 218 -16.28 45.21 -24.55
C THR A 218 -16.13 45.02 -23.04
N PRO A 219 -15.07 44.36 -22.56
CA PRO A 219 -14.82 44.25 -21.14
C PRO A 219 -14.64 45.66 -20.55
N GLU A 220 -15.37 45.94 -19.47
CA GLU A 220 -15.14 47.13 -18.65
C GLU A 220 -13.66 47.17 -18.22
N PRO A 221 -13.04 48.36 -18.15
CA PRO A 221 -11.66 48.48 -17.71
C PRO A 221 -11.53 47.93 -16.29
N THR A 222 -10.69 46.91 -16.14
CA THR A 222 -10.25 46.37 -14.86
C THR A 222 -9.74 47.53 -13.99
N PRO A 223 -10.18 47.67 -12.72
CA PRO A 223 -9.63 48.68 -11.83
C PRO A 223 -8.11 48.49 -11.71
N GLU A 224 -7.36 49.59 -11.82
CA GLU A 224 -5.92 49.59 -11.59
C GLU A 224 -5.59 48.89 -10.26
N PRO A 225 -4.53 48.06 -10.22
CA PRO A 225 -4.10 47.43 -8.99
C PRO A 225 -3.82 48.52 -7.95
N THR A 226 -4.46 48.39 -6.80
CA THR A 226 -4.15 49.22 -5.63
C THR A 226 -2.67 49.01 -5.31
N PRO A 227 -1.86 50.07 -5.12
CA PRO A 227 -0.45 49.92 -4.84
C PRO A 227 -0.27 49.05 -3.59
N GLU A 228 0.51 47.97 -3.73
CA GLU A 228 0.88 47.10 -2.63
C GLU A 228 1.46 47.94 -1.50
N PRO A 229 1.11 47.66 -0.23
CA PRO A 229 1.73 48.33 0.90
C PRO A 229 3.24 48.11 0.81
N GLN A 230 4.00 49.21 0.82
CA GLN A 230 5.46 49.15 0.85
C GLN A 230 5.91 48.22 1.98
N PRO A 231 6.92 47.36 1.75
CA PRO A 231 7.44 46.49 2.80
C PRO A 231 7.85 47.36 3.99
N VAL A 232 7.26 47.06 5.15
CA VAL A 232 7.74 47.58 6.43
C VAL A 232 9.22 47.22 6.52
N PRO A 233 10.13 48.16 6.84
CA PRO A 233 11.54 47.83 6.97
C PRO A 233 11.69 46.71 8.00
N THR A 234 12.23 45.59 7.56
CA THR A 234 12.64 44.48 8.42
C THR A 234 13.54 45.04 9.53
N PRO A 235 13.32 44.69 10.81
CA PRO A 235 14.26 45.05 11.85
C PRO A 235 15.66 44.60 11.42
N GLU A 236 16.67 45.46 11.58
CA GLU A 236 18.06 45.09 11.34
C GLU A 236 18.35 43.79 12.11
N PRO A 237 19.02 42.79 11.48
CA PRO A 237 19.36 41.56 12.15
C PRO A 237 20.16 41.90 13.40
N GLN A 238 19.63 41.52 14.56
CA GLN A 238 20.36 41.56 15.80
C GLN A 238 21.63 40.71 15.60
N PRO A 239 22.84 41.19 15.97
CA PRO A 239 24.06 40.45 15.75
C PRO A 239 23.91 39.06 16.38
N GLU A 240 24.14 38.03 15.56
CA GLU A 240 24.18 36.64 15.99
C GLU A 240 25.14 36.51 17.17
N PRO A 241 24.80 35.72 18.21
CA PRO A 241 25.74 35.43 19.27
C PRO A 241 26.99 34.80 18.63
N VAL A 242 28.14 35.43 18.87
CA VAL A 242 29.44 34.91 18.43
C VAL A 242 29.53 33.47 18.88
N PRO A 243 29.74 32.49 17.96
CA PRO A 243 29.89 31.10 18.35
C PRO A 243 31.05 31.02 19.34
N THR A 244 30.77 30.39 20.47
CA THR A 244 31.82 29.96 21.39
C THR A 244 32.76 29.06 20.58
N PRO A 245 34.09 29.22 20.67
CA PRO A 245 35.01 28.39 19.89
C PRO A 245 34.70 26.92 20.19
N GLU A 246 34.37 26.18 19.12
CA GLU A 246 34.30 24.73 19.14
C GLU A 246 35.57 24.19 19.80
N PRO A 247 35.46 23.21 20.72
CA PRO A 247 36.64 22.48 21.14
C PRO A 247 37.29 21.93 19.88
N THR A 248 38.55 22.33 19.65
CA THR A 248 39.39 21.70 18.63
C THR A 248 39.26 20.19 18.80
N PRO A 249 38.99 19.41 17.73
CA PRO A 249 39.01 17.97 17.83
C PRO A 249 40.35 17.60 18.45
N ASP A 250 40.31 16.98 19.62
CA ASP A 250 41.46 16.24 20.07
C ASP A 250 41.77 15.29 18.93
N ASN A 251 42.97 15.43 18.38
CA ASN A 251 43.50 14.52 17.40
C ASN A 251 43.69 13.19 18.13
N ILE A 252 42.61 12.45 18.30
CA ILE A 252 42.64 11.06 18.70
C ILE A 252 43.25 10.39 17.48
N ASN A 253 44.56 10.22 17.57
CA ASN A 253 45.26 9.18 16.87
C ASN A 253 44.58 7.88 17.30
N ILE A 254 43.51 7.50 16.59
CA ILE A 254 42.93 6.18 16.67
C ILE A 254 44.02 5.30 16.10
N ASP A 255 44.85 4.79 17.00
CA ASP A 255 45.59 3.57 16.78
C ASP A 255 44.56 2.58 16.23
N TRP A 256 44.70 2.28 14.94
CA TRP A 256 43.86 1.36 14.19
C TRP A 256 44.19 -0.08 14.64
N GLU A 257 44.28 -0.29 15.95
CA GLU A 257 43.93 -1.55 16.53
C GLU A 257 42.45 -1.71 16.22
N CYS A 258 42.20 -2.39 15.10
CA CYS A 258 40.98 -3.09 14.79
C CYS A 258 40.56 -3.80 16.09
N ARG A 259 39.74 -3.11 16.91
CA ARG A 259 38.78 -3.80 17.75
C ARG A 259 38.13 -4.74 16.75
N THR A 260 38.31 -6.03 16.98
CA THR A 260 37.58 -7.05 16.26
C THR A 260 36.13 -6.62 16.36
N ILE A 261 35.62 -6.02 15.27
CA ILE A 261 34.20 -5.91 15.03
C ILE A 261 33.72 -7.33 15.30
N PRO A 262 32.83 -7.59 16.28
CA PRO A 262 32.24 -8.91 16.38
C PRO A 262 31.80 -9.23 14.95
N GLU A 263 32.28 -10.35 14.39
CA GLU A 263 31.93 -10.75 13.04
C GLU A 263 30.39 -10.72 12.97
N ILE A 264 29.83 -9.62 12.49
CA ILE A 264 28.46 -9.52 12.03
C ILE A 264 28.51 -10.23 10.69
N THR A 265 28.67 -11.53 10.77
CA THR A 265 28.14 -12.46 9.79
C THR A 265 27.12 -13.25 10.61
N PRO A 266 25.95 -12.65 10.93
CA PRO A 266 24.87 -13.42 11.50
C PRO A 266 24.68 -14.62 10.58
N ASN A 267 24.57 -15.79 11.20
CA ASN A 267 24.40 -17.01 10.43
C ASN A 267 23.12 -16.85 9.61
N PRO A 268 23.12 -17.31 8.35
CA PRO A 268 21.90 -17.32 7.57
C PRO A 268 20.78 -18.01 8.34
N ASN A 269 19.57 -17.51 8.14
CA ASN A 269 18.35 -18.01 8.76
C ASN A 269 18.11 -19.48 8.38
N SER A 270 17.39 -20.20 9.24
CA SER A 270 16.93 -21.54 8.87
C SER A 270 15.82 -21.41 7.83
N ILE A 271 15.99 -22.03 6.66
CA ILE A 271 15.08 -21.90 5.53
C ILE A 271 14.08 -23.05 5.43
N VAL A 272 12.89 -22.74 4.91
CA VAL A 272 11.79 -23.65 4.60
C VAL A 272 11.76 -23.95 3.10
N GLU A 273 11.98 -22.96 2.25
CA GLU A 273 11.96 -23.08 0.79
C GLU A 273 13.12 -22.30 0.13
N THR A 274 13.55 -22.72 -1.07
CA THR A 274 14.55 -22.02 -1.88
C THR A 274 13.91 -21.58 -3.19
N ILE A 275 13.96 -20.29 -3.48
CA ILE A 275 13.37 -19.63 -4.63
C ILE A 275 14.49 -19.09 -5.52
N ASN A 276 14.55 -19.56 -6.76
CA ASN A 276 15.52 -19.07 -7.74
C ASN A 276 14.81 -18.09 -8.68
N THR A 277 15.36 -16.88 -8.78
CA THR A 277 14.90 -15.87 -9.73
C THR A 277 14.92 -16.39 -11.16
N SER A 278 13.99 -15.89 -11.97
CA SER A 278 13.96 -16.11 -13.41
C SER A 278 14.08 -14.77 -14.16
N ASP A 279 14.29 -14.81 -15.47
CA ASP A 279 14.42 -13.60 -16.31
C ASP A 279 13.13 -12.75 -16.43
N THR A 280 12.07 -13.02 -15.65
CA THR A 280 10.77 -12.33 -15.74
C THR A 280 10.24 -11.89 -14.36
N GLU A 281 10.16 -10.56 -14.15
CA GLU A 281 9.40 -9.77 -13.13
C GLU A 281 9.47 -10.28 -11.67
N PRO A 282 9.02 -9.53 -10.64
CA PRO A 282 9.65 -9.59 -9.33
C PRO A 282 9.53 -10.98 -8.71
N THR A 283 10.62 -11.40 -8.07
CA THR A 283 10.65 -12.66 -7.33
C THR A 283 10.13 -12.39 -5.93
N LEU A 284 9.07 -13.13 -5.57
CA LEU A 284 8.36 -13.00 -4.31
C LEU A 284 8.64 -14.25 -3.47
N GLY A 285 9.04 -14.03 -2.22
CA GLY A 285 9.01 -15.01 -1.16
C GLY A 285 7.58 -15.28 -0.67
N THR A 286 7.52 -15.96 0.46
CA THR A 286 6.31 -16.47 1.09
C THR A 286 6.11 -15.81 2.46
N VAL A 287 5.42 -16.47 3.38
CA VAL A 287 5.28 -15.98 4.77
C VAL A 287 6.14 -16.81 5.73
N GLU A 288 6.96 -17.68 5.16
CA GLU A 288 7.86 -18.59 5.84
C GLU A 288 9.28 -18.25 5.39
N ASN A 289 10.27 -18.59 6.21
CA ASN A 289 11.68 -18.31 5.93
C ASN A 289 12.13 -18.90 4.58
N ASP A 290 12.52 -18.05 3.64
CA ASP A 290 12.92 -18.41 2.29
C ASP A 290 14.43 -18.20 2.05
N GLU A 291 14.98 -18.93 1.08
CA GLU A 291 16.24 -18.60 0.44
C GLU A 291 15.96 -18.06 -0.96
N ILE A 292 16.09 -16.76 -1.15
CA ILE A 292 15.85 -16.10 -2.44
C ILE A 292 17.18 -15.88 -3.14
N LEU A 293 17.38 -16.58 -4.26
CA LEU A 293 18.59 -16.51 -5.08
C LEU A 293 18.33 -15.70 -6.34
N GLY A 294 18.95 -14.54 -6.40
CA GLY A 294 19.10 -13.67 -7.57
C GLY A 294 19.81 -14.32 -8.74
N ASN A 295 20.03 -13.54 -9.78
CA ASN A 295 20.85 -13.90 -10.93
C ASN A 295 21.67 -12.68 -11.35
N SER A 296 22.62 -12.85 -12.28
CA SER A 296 23.53 -11.76 -12.67
C SER A 296 22.90 -10.60 -13.47
N ASN A 297 21.57 -10.45 -13.48
CA ASN A 297 20.87 -9.31 -14.05
C ASN A 297 20.19 -8.53 -12.91
N ASN A 298 19.84 -7.27 -13.16
CA ASN A 298 19.05 -6.47 -12.22
C ASN A 298 17.78 -7.23 -11.79
N ASN A 299 17.66 -7.47 -10.50
CA ASN A 299 16.58 -8.19 -9.87
C ASN A 299 15.68 -7.24 -9.07
N THR A 300 14.44 -7.67 -8.89
CA THR A 300 13.54 -7.10 -7.90
C THR A 300 13.07 -8.23 -6.99
N LEU A 301 13.50 -8.21 -5.75
CA LEU A 301 13.33 -9.30 -4.78
C LEU A 301 12.49 -8.82 -3.60
N PHE A 302 11.54 -9.65 -3.16
CA PHE A 302 10.73 -9.41 -1.97
C PHE A 302 10.77 -10.65 -1.07
N GLY A 303 11.27 -10.53 0.16
CA GLY A 303 11.23 -11.59 1.18
C GLY A 303 9.80 -11.92 1.60
N MET A 304 9.00 -10.86 1.81
CA MET A 304 7.59 -10.86 2.21
C MET A 304 7.42 -11.07 3.71
N GLY A 305 7.43 -12.31 4.20
CA GLY A 305 7.34 -12.57 5.63
C GLY A 305 8.18 -13.77 6.03
N GLY A 306 8.69 -13.77 7.25
CA GLY A 306 9.60 -14.81 7.75
C GLY A 306 11.03 -14.30 7.80
N ASP A 307 11.92 -15.03 8.47
CA ASP A 307 13.33 -14.65 8.52
C ASP A 307 14.03 -15.17 7.25
N ASP A 308 14.15 -14.33 6.23
CA ASP A 308 14.60 -14.75 4.90
C ASP A 308 16.14 -14.68 4.74
N ASN A 309 16.66 -15.40 3.75
CA ASN A 309 18.01 -15.22 3.23
C ASN A 309 17.93 -14.78 1.77
N ILE A 310 18.30 -13.54 1.47
CA ILE A 310 18.22 -12.94 0.13
C ILE A 310 19.64 -12.72 -0.41
N TYR A 311 19.92 -13.31 -1.57
CA TYR A 311 21.21 -13.23 -2.26
C TYR A 311 21.03 -12.74 -3.69
N SER A 312 21.26 -11.46 -4.00
CA SER A 312 20.92 -10.90 -5.32
C SER A 312 22.00 -11.09 -6.41
N GLN A 313 23.26 -11.28 -6.00
CA GLN A 313 24.42 -11.56 -6.85
C GLN A 313 25.06 -10.35 -7.54
N ASP A 314 24.88 -10.18 -8.85
CA ASP A 314 25.57 -9.14 -9.61
C ASP A 314 24.51 -8.23 -10.27
N SER A 315 24.86 -6.96 -10.49
CA SER A 315 24.07 -5.87 -11.09
C SER A 315 23.34 -5.00 -10.07
N ASP A 316 22.74 -3.90 -10.53
CA ASP A 316 22.02 -2.97 -9.66
C ASP A 316 20.63 -3.54 -9.33
N ASP A 317 20.45 -4.00 -8.09
CA ASP A 317 19.26 -4.70 -7.62
C ASP A 317 18.35 -3.84 -6.73
N LEU A 318 17.07 -4.23 -6.67
CA LEU A 318 16.08 -3.67 -5.75
C LEU A 318 15.55 -4.76 -4.83
N ILE A 319 15.78 -4.60 -3.53
CA ILE A 319 15.50 -5.65 -2.54
C ILE A 319 14.64 -5.09 -1.41
N PHE A 320 13.63 -5.86 -1.04
CA PHE A 320 12.78 -5.63 0.12
C PHE A 320 12.79 -6.88 0.99
N GLY A 321 13.34 -6.81 2.20
CA GLY A 321 13.21 -7.89 3.20
C GLY A 321 11.75 -8.06 3.61
N ASN A 322 11.14 -6.96 4.04
CA ASN A 322 9.76 -6.83 4.52
C ASN A 322 9.60 -7.26 5.99
N GLU A 323 8.90 -8.34 6.33
CA GLU A 323 8.70 -8.72 7.74
C GLU A 323 9.58 -9.90 8.14
N GLY A 324 10.41 -9.72 9.17
CA GLY A 324 11.24 -10.81 9.70
C GLY A 324 12.66 -10.34 9.95
N ASN A 325 13.49 -11.17 10.59
CA ASN A 325 14.91 -10.83 10.78
C ASN A 325 15.68 -11.30 9.55
N ASP A 326 15.72 -10.48 8.51
CA ASP A 326 16.21 -10.89 7.20
C ASP A 326 17.74 -10.85 7.11
N HIS A 327 18.28 -11.79 6.35
CA HIS A 327 19.69 -11.82 5.99
C HIS A 327 19.83 -11.47 4.50
N ILE A 328 20.36 -10.29 4.21
CA ILE A 328 20.44 -9.75 2.85
C ILE A 328 21.90 -9.56 2.45
N ASP A 329 22.32 -10.18 1.34
CA ASP A 329 23.65 -10.03 0.73
C ASP A 329 23.49 -9.73 -0.76
N THR A 330 23.85 -8.50 -1.17
CA THR A 330 23.53 -8.00 -2.52
C THR A 330 24.63 -8.22 -3.55
N GLY A 331 25.86 -8.53 -3.11
CA GLY A 331 26.95 -8.90 -4.00
C GLY A 331 27.64 -7.74 -4.74
N LEU A 332 27.48 -7.60 -6.05
CA LEU A 332 28.16 -6.55 -6.83
C LEU A 332 27.12 -5.67 -7.52
N GLY A 333 27.18 -4.35 -7.41
CA GLY A 333 26.20 -3.47 -8.04
C GLY A 333 25.93 -2.25 -7.18
N ASN A 334 25.23 -1.25 -7.71
CA ASN A 334 24.71 -0.16 -6.89
C ASN A 334 23.28 -0.52 -6.49
N ASP A 335 23.14 -1.09 -5.31
CA ASP A 335 21.91 -1.72 -4.88
C ASP A 335 21.01 -0.78 -4.08
N SER A 336 19.71 -1.04 -4.12
CA SER A 336 18.72 -0.37 -3.29
C SER A 336 18.07 -1.39 -2.36
N ILE A 337 18.37 -1.32 -1.07
CA ILE A 337 17.95 -2.31 -0.08
C ILE A 337 17.07 -1.66 0.98
N TYR A 338 15.92 -2.28 1.23
CA TYR A 338 15.04 -2.01 2.36
C TYR A 338 15.01 -3.28 3.22
N GLY A 339 15.51 -3.19 4.47
CA GLY A 339 15.42 -4.27 5.46
C GLY A 339 13.97 -4.54 5.77
N GLY A 340 13.32 -3.62 6.48
CA GLY A 340 11.88 -3.64 6.67
C GLY A 340 11.50 -3.56 8.14
N LYS A 341 10.81 -4.57 8.64
CA LYS A 341 10.45 -4.73 10.05
C LYS A 341 11.32 -5.81 10.66
N ASN A 342 11.66 -5.64 11.92
CA ASN A 342 12.50 -6.53 12.72
C ASN A 342 13.99 -6.41 12.41
N ASN A 343 14.81 -7.15 13.16
CA ASN A 343 16.24 -6.86 13.22
C ASN A 343 16.93 -7.48 12.00
N ASP A 344 17.21 -6.65 11.01
CA ASP A 344 17.77 -7.10 9.75
C ASP A 344 19.29 -7.10 9.75
N ALA A 345 19.85 -7.90 8.86
CA ALA A 345 21.27 -8.06 8.65
C ALA A 345 21.60 -7.88 7.17
N VAL A 346 22.13 -6.70 6.81
CA VAL A 346 22.28 -6.28 5.41
C VAL A 346 23.75 -6.03 5.04
N TRP A 347 24.19 -6.64 3.94
CA TRP A 347 25.48 -6.39 3.27
C TRP A 347 25.28 -5.88 1.85
N GLY A 348 25.59 -4.60 1.60
CA GLY A 348 25.62 -3.98 0.26
C GLY A 348 26.80 -4.41 -0.62
N LYS A 349 27.90 -4.85 0.02
CA LYS A 349 29.10 -5.39 -0.64
C LYS A 349 29.82 -4.39 -1.58
N GLU A 350 29.92 -4.62 -2.89
CA GLU A 350 30.72 -3.76 -3.78
C GLU A 350 29.81 -2.90 -4.64
N GLY A 351 29.92 -1.58 -4.49
CA GLY A 351 29.17 -0.60 -5.28
C GLY A 351 28.88 0.66 -4.49
N ASN A 352 27.99 1.52 -4.99
CA ASN A 352 27.52 2.67 -4.20
C ASN A 352 26.08 2.38 -3.80
N ASP A 353 25.92 1.79 -2.63
CA ASP A 353 24.64 1.23 -2.23
C ASP A 353 23.79 2.23 -1.47
N MET A 354 22.48 1.98 -1.51
CA MET A 354 21.49 2.72 -0.74
C MET A 354 20.76 1.73 0.16
N ILE A 355 21.04 1.82 1.47
CA ILE A 355 20.57 0.86 2.46
C ILE A 355 19.67 1.57 3.46
N TRP A 356 18.46 1.05 3.64
CA TRP A 356 17.54 1.42 4.71
C TRP A 356 17.28 0.20 5.59
N GLY A 357 17.63 0.28 6.88
CA GLY A 357 17.26 -0.76 7.85
C GLY A 357 15.77 -0.73 8.18
N ASN A 358 15.23 0.50 8.27
CA ASN A 358 13.82 0.83 8.49
C ASN A 358 13.37 0.76 9.95
N LEU A 359 12.82 -0.35 10.42
CA LEU A 359 12.21 -0.47 11.76
C LEU A 359 12.96 -1.52 12.58
N ASP A 360 13.02 -1.33 13.89
CA ASP A 360 13.79 -2.15 14.83
C ASP A 360 15.33 -2.02 14.65
N SER A 361 16.12 -2.84 15.35
CA SER A 361 17.57 -2.66 15.50
C SER A 361 18.35 -3.45 14.46
N ASP A 362 18.94 -2.75 13.49
CA ASP A 362 19.55 -3.40 12.33
C ASP A 362 21.09 -3.53 12.43
N SER A 363 21.63 -4.46 11.64
CA SER A 363 23.06 -4.59 11.37
C SER A 363 23.32 -4.37 9.89
N LEU A 364 23.80 -3.17 9.54
CA LEU A 364 23.92 -2.71 8.16
C LEU A 364 25.39 -2.50 7.81
N MET A 365 25.81 -2.96 6.62
CA MET A 365 27.18 -2.76 6.14
C MET A 365 27.23 -2.55 4.63
N GLY A 366 27.58 -1.33 4.21
CA GLY A 366 27.79 -1.00 2.79
C GLY A 366 29.02 -1.67 2.19
N SER A 367 30.08 -1.87 2.98
CA SER A 367 31.37 -2.43 2.53
C SER A 367 32.16 -1.53 1.57
N SER A 368 32.30 -1.87 0.29
CA SER A 368 33.22 -1.21 -0.65
C SER A 368 32.48 -0.27 -1.59
N GLY A 369 32.65 1.04 -1.37
CA GLY A 369 32.27 2.10 -2.30
C GLY A 369 31.75 3.32 -1.56
N ASN A 370 30.89 4.13 -2.18
CA ASN A 370 30.31 5.32 -1.53
C ASN A 370 28.85 5.06 -1.17
N ASP A 371 28.65 4.45 -0.02
CA ASP A 371 27.33 3.98 0.40
C ASP A 371 26.57 5.06 1.17
N SER A 372 25.24 5.01 1.05
CA SER A 372 24.30 5.80 1.84
C SER A 372 23.49 4.85 2.70
N ILE A 373 23.76 4.84 4.00
CA ILE A 373 23.12 3.93 4.95
C ILE A 373 22.27 4.75 5.92
N TYR A 374 21.00 4.37 6.02
CA TYR A 374 20.04 4.89 6.97
C TYR A 374 19.62 3.71 7.85
N GLY A 375 20.00 3.73 9.13
CA GLY A 375 19.62 2.72 10.10
C GLY A 375 18.11 2.62 10.23
N GLY A 376 17.52 3.54 10.98
CA GLY A 376 16.07 3.70 10.95
C GLY A 376 15.55 4.14 12.29
N GLN A 377 14.56 3.42 12.79
CA GLN A 377 14.14 3.49 14.18
C GLN A 377 15.09 2.64 15.05
N GLU A 378 15.01 2.80 16.38
CA GLU A 378 15.81 2.03 17.33
C GLU A 378 17.35 2.15 17.17
N ASP A 379 18.11 1.26 17.81
CA ASP A 379 19.58 1.31 17.88
C ASP A 379 20.21 0.42 16.79
N ASP A 380 20.83 1.05 15.79
CA ASP A 380 21.46 0.36 14.66
C ASP A 380 22.98 0.19 14.79
N TYR A 381 23.50 -0.86 14.18
CA TYR A 381 24.92 -1.07 13.95
C TYR A 381 25.26 -0.80 12.47
N ILE A 382 26.10 0.21 12.19
CA ILE A 382 26.47 0.67 10.84
C ILE A 382 27.99 0.73 10.67
#